data_AF-A0A659UGU3-F1
#
_entry.id   AF-A0A659UGU3-F1
#
_cell.length_a   1.000
_cell.length_b   1.000
_cell.length_c   1.000
_cell.angle_alpha   90.00
_cell.angle_beta   90.00
_cell.angle_gamma   90.00
#
_symmetry.space_group_name_H-M   'P 1'
#
loop_
_entity.id
_entity.type
_entity.pdbx_description
1 polymer ?
#
loop_
_entity_poly.entity_id
_entity_poly.type
_entity_poly.pdbx_seq_one_letter_code
_entity_poly.pdbx_strand_id
1 'polypeptide(L)' 'MGNAWWNLTLRFLLELAALLGLGMAGWSLSDGAWRWVLAIALPLAAAAAWGTFAVLNDPSRSGRAPVPVPGAVRLAL' A
#
# COMPACT_ATOMS: atom_id res chain seq x y z
N MET A 1 -5.31 -15.40 23.09
CA MET A 1 -4.33 -14.64 22.27
C MET A 1 -4.12 -15.39 20.97
N GLY A 2 -4.95 -15.14 19.95
CA GLY A 2 -4.88 -15.86 18.68
C GLY A 2 -3.72 -15.36 17.83
N ASN A 3 -2.75 -16.24 17.58
CA ASN A 3 -1.82 -16.29 16.46
C ASN A 3 -1.44 -14.92 15.84
N ALA A 4 -0.89 -13.98 16.61
CA ALA A 4 -0.49 -12.66 16.09
C ALA A 4 0.39 -12.76 14.82
N TRP A 5 1.25 -13.78 14.77
CA TRP A 5 2.08 -14.14 13.62
C TRP A 5 1.29 -14.42 12.34
N TRP A 6 0.15 -15.11 12.45
CA TRP A 6 -0.68 -15.43 11.30
C TRP A 6 -1.32 -14.18 10.70
N ASN A 7 -1.79 -13.26 11.54
CA ASN A 7 -2.34 -11.99 11.09
C ASN A 7 -1.30 -11.12 10.38
N LEU A 8 -0.05 -11.09 10.88
CA LEU A 8 1.04 -10.39 10.22
C LEU A 8 1.41 -11.02 8.88
N THR A 9 1.51 -12.35 8.81
CA THR A 9 1.82 -13.06 7.56
C THR A 9 0.72 -12.85 6.52
N LEU A 10 -0.55 -12.98 6.92
CA LEU A 10 -1.69 -12.73 6.05
C LEU A 10 -1.71 -11.28 5.57
N ARG A 11 -1.49 -10.32 6.47
CA ARG A 11 -1.39 -8.90 6.11
C ARG A 11 -0.26 -8.66 5.10
N PHE A 12 0.91 -9.25 5.32
CA PHE A 12 2.04 -9.12 4.42
C PHE A 12 1.74 -9.70 3.02
N LEU A 13 1.11 -10.87 2.96
CA LEU A 13 0.71 -11.49 1.68
C LEU A 13 -0.33 -10.65 0.94
N LEU A 14 -1.28 -10.06 1.65
CA LEU A 14 -2.28 -9.15 1.07
C LEU A 14 -1.62 -7.85 0.55
N GLU A 15 -0.67 -7.29 1.29
CA GLU A 15 0.10 -6.11 0.86
C GLU A 15 0.91 -6.44 -0.41
N LEU A 16 1.55 -7.61 -0.48
CA LEU A 16 2.27 -8.06 -1.67
C LEU A 16 1.32 -8.29 -2.86
N ALA A 17 0.18 -8.93 -2.65
CA ALA A 17 -0.82 -9.16 -3.70
C ALA A 17 -1.39 -7.84 -4.25
N ALA A 18 -1.64 -6.86 -3.39
CA ALA A 18 -2.11 -5.54 -3.79
C ALA A 18 -1.06 -4.80 -4.66
N LEU A 19 0.21 -4.84 -4.27
CA LEU A 19 1.30 -4.24 -5.06
C LEU A 19 1.47 -4.92 -6.43
N LEU A 20 1.41 -6.25 -6.47
CA LEU A 20 1.46 -7.01 -7.72
C LEU A 20 0.24 -6.71 -8.61
N GLY A 21 -0.95 -6.60 -8.03
CA GLY A 21 -2.18 -6.22 -8.73
C GLY A 21 -2.06 -4.84 -9.37
N LEU A 22 -1.53 -3.85 -8.66
CA LEU A 22 -1.29 -2.50 -9.18
C LEU A 22 -0.22 -2.48 -10.29
N GLY A 23 0.83 -3.30 -10.16
CA GLY A 23 1.84 -3.46 -11.21
C GLY A 23 1.25 -4.08 -12.49
N MET A 24 0.43 -5.13 -12.36
CA MET A 24 -0.29 -5.73 -13.48
C MET A 24 -1.32 -4.78 -14.11
N ALA A 25 -2.01 -3.97 -13.29
CA ALA A 25 -2.91 -2.93 -13.79
C ALA A 25 -2.15 -1.85 -14.57
N GLY A 26 -1.00 -1.39 -14.07
CA GLY A 26 -0.12 -0.45 -14.79
C GLY A 26 0.38 -1.01 -16.12
N TRP A 27 0.66 -2.31 -16.16
CA TRP A 27 1.05 -3.03 -17.37
C TRP A 27 -0.10 -3.19 -18.37
N SER A 28 -1.35 -3.42 -17.92
CA SER A 28 -2.50 -3.59 -18.80
C SER A 28 -3.09 -2.26 -19.32
N LEU A 29 -2.87 -1.16 -18.60
CA LEU A 29 -3.38 0.16 -18.99
C LEU A 29 -2.57 0.87 -20.07
N SER A 30 -1.37 0.38 -20.41
CA SER A 30 -0.45 1.13 -21.27
C SER A 30 0.35 0.26 -22.23
N ASP A 31 0.51 0.77 -23.45
CA ASP A 31 1.29 0.12 -24.51
C ASP A 31 2.70 0.73 -24.64
N GLY A 32 3.59 0.00 -25.31
CA GLY A 32 4.97 0.43 -25.55
C GLY A 32 5.83 0.52 -24.29
N ALA A 33 6.78 1.46 -24.25
CA ALA A 33 7.72 1.64 -23.14
C ALA A 33 7.06 2.17 -21.85
N TRP A 34 5.89 2.82 -21.97
CA TRP A 34 5.15 3.39 -20.85
C TRP A 34 4.66 2.32 -19.86
N ARG A 35 4.46 1.08 -20.32
CA ARG A 35 4.10 -0.07 -19.47
C ARG A 35 5.09 -0.30 -18.33
N TRP A 36 6.38 -0.11 -18.59
CA TRP A 36 7.43 -0.37 -17.60
C TRP A 36 7.46 0.75 -16.56
N VAL A 37 7.25 1.98 -17.00
CA VAL A 37 7.17 3.14 -16.12
C VAL A 37 5.93 3.03 -15.23
N LEU A 38 4.75 2.75 -15.80
CA LEU A 38 3.50 2.66 -15.05
C LEU A 38 3.45 1.43 -14.14
N ALA A 39 3.97 0.27 -14.56
CA ALA A 39 4.04 -0.94 -13.73
C ALA A 39 4.91 -0.77 -12.48
N ILE A 40 5.87 0.17 -12.48
CA ILE A 40 6.71 0.48 -11.31
C ILE A 40 6.17 1.70 -10.55
N ALA A 41 5.79 2.77 -11.27
CA ALA A 41 5.34 4.02 -10.67
C ALA A 41 4.03 3.87 -9.91
N LEU A 42 3.06 3.07 -10.39
CA LEU A 42 1.80 2.83 -9.67
C LEU A 42 2.04 2.17 -8.29
N PRO A 43 2.69 1.00 -8.20
CA PRO A 43 2.91 0.36 -6.90
C PRO A 43 3.82 1.19 -5.99
N LEU A 44 4.79 1.93 -6.52
CA LEU A 44 5.60 2.85 -5.71
C LEU A 44 4.77 4.02 -5.17
N ALA A 45 3.93 4.64 -6.00
CA ALA A 45 3.05 5.73 -5.57
C ALA A 45 2.05 5.25 -4.52
N ALA A 46 1.46 4.06 -4.72
CA ALA A 46 0.57 3.45 -3.75
C ALA A 46 1.29 3.10 -2.43
N ALA A 47 2.49 2.52 -2.49
CA ALA A 47 3.30 2.24 -1.30
C ALA A 47 3.69 3.52 -0.56
N ALA A 48 4.09 4.56 -1.30
CA ALA A 48 4.42 5.86 -0.74
C ALA A 48 3.20 6.50 -0.07
N ALA A 49 2.05 6.53 -0.74
CA ALA A 49 0.81 7.07 -0.18
C ALA A 49 0.37 6.29 1.06
N TRP A 50 0.36 4.96 0.99
CA TRP A 50 0.01 4.09 2.13
C TRP A 50 0.97 4.21 3.32
N GLY A 51 2.24 4.53 3.06
CA GLY A 51 3.27 4.75 4.08
C GLY A 51 3.27 6.16 4.68
N THR A 52 2.99 7.19 3.87
CA THR A 52 2.99 8.59 4.30
C THR A 52 1.68 9.01 4.95
N PHE A 53 0.54 8.64 4.36
CA PHE A 53 -0.80 8.93 4.87
C PHE A 53 -1.22 7.88 5.90
N ALA A 54 -0.74 8.05 7.12
CA ALA A 54 -1.06 7.16 8.23
C ALA A 54 -1.90 7.88 9.29
N VAL A 55 -2.76 7.11 9.96
CA VAL A 55 -3.55 7.61 11.08
C VAL A 55 -2.60 7.91 12.23
N LEU A 56 -2.70 9.12 12.79
CA LEU A 56 -1.89 9.54 13.92
C LEU A 56 -2.19 8.63 15.13
N ASN A 57 -1.14 8.17 15.82
CA ASN A 57 -1.22 7.28 16.99
C ASN A 57 -1.81 5.88 16.73
N ASP A 58 -1.72 5.34 15.51
CA ASP A 58 -2.06 3.93 15.24
C ASP A 58 -1.07 2.98 15.97
N PRO A 59 -1.51 2.22 17.02
CA PRO A 59 -0.63 1.34 17.80
C PRO A 59 -0.13 0.13 17.01
N SER A 60 -0.70 -0.13 15.82
CA SER A 60 -0.24 -1.18 14.91
C SER A 60 0.92 -0.75 14.00
N ARG A 61 1.31 0.53 14.01
CA ARG A 61 2.48 1.09 13.32
C ARG A 61 3.37 1.83 14.33
N SER A 62 4.54 2.28 13.90
CA SER A 62 5.58 2.89 14.76
C SER A 62 5.19 4.20 15.48
N GLY A 63 3.90 4.55 15.55
CA GLY A 63 3.38 5.76 16.20
C GLY A 63 3.71 7.07 15.49
N ARG A 64 4.54 7.03 14.43
CA ARG A 64 4.98 8.19 13.67
C ARG A 64 4.45 8.11 12.24
N ALA A 65 3.42 8.91 11.96
CA ALA A 65 2.96 9.17 10.60
C ALA A 65 3.66 10.42 10.06
N PRO A 66 4.32 10.38 8.89
CA PRO A 66 4.88 11.58 8.26
C PRO A 66 3.80 12.62 7.94
N VAL A 67 2.62 12.17 7.49
CA VAL A 67 1.43 13.02 7.29
C VAL A 67 0.25 12.40 8.03
N PRO A 68 -0.18 12.98 9.18
CA PRO A 68 -1.32 12.49 9.92
C PRO A 68 -2.62 12.82 9.18
N VAL A 69 -3.40 11.80 8.86
CA VAL A 69 -4.71 11.95 8.19
C VAL A 69 -5.82 11.25 8.97
N PRO A 70 -7.06 11.78 8.97
CA PRO A 70 -8.21 11.11 9.58
C PRO A 70 -8.44 9.74 8.94
N GLY A 71 -8.89 8.77 9.74
CA GLY A 71 -9.13 7.39 9.26
C GLY A 71 -10.08 7.28 8.07
N ALA A 72 -11.05 8.19 7.95
CA ALA A 72 -11.94 8.28 6.78
C ALA A 72 -11.18 8.58 5.48
N VAL A 73 -10.14 9.41 5.53
CA VAL A 73 -9.30 9.73 4.36
C VAL A 73 -8.45 8.52 3.96
N ARG A 74 -8.03 7.70 4.93
CA ARG A 74 -7.32 6.45 4.68
C ARG A 74 -8.20 5.36 4.06
N LEU A 75 -9.52 5.38 4.28
CA LEU A 75 -10.46 4.45 3.64
C LEU A 75 -10.72 4.78 2.17
N ALA A 76 -10.50 6.03 1.76
CA ALA A 76 -10.70 6.48 0.39
C ALA A 76 -9.46 6.24 -0.50
N LEU A 77 -8.38 5.70 0.06
CA LEU A 77 -7.05 5.59 -0.53
C LEU A 77 -6.71 4.11 -0.78
#